data_AF-A0A1Q3RSL8-F1
#
_entry.id   AF-A0A1Q3RSL8-F1
#
_cell.length_a   1.000
_cell.length_b   1.000
_cell.length_c   1.000
_cell.angle_alpha   90.00
_cell.angle_beta   90.00
_cell.angle_gamma   90.00
#
_symmetry.space_group_name_H-M   'P 1'
#
loop_
_entity.id
_entity.type
_entity.pdbx_description
1 polymer ?
#
loop_
_entity_poly.entity_id
_entity_poly.type
_entity_poly.pdbx_seq_one_letter_code
_entity_poly.pdbx_strand_id
1 'polypeptide(L)'
;MSPNENLLNEFNAVINETQQLLDSNTEWIARYDSYADVMISKLELINKIRGQFREWSPLKIYIHTTSIKQAVSSVTFDVRYLGQNVARLTGHLNGIHKLSTSNFDETNLRDFECPIKLKNVDWTSPEATTFRKFYKDRQALRIKADSNKRNEEHRLESLWLTELSKKENKVLPYVKPVLIEKVRFSMPTPISASNHKRIKYSGISGGGIDLFARTGTGGRNTKLCIMELKGENTRKEPPKDAVKQAVAYATFIKRLLRSTSGHKWWRIFGFNSEIPERLVLYAACVMPSSACNDYLFKDMEFDIDGDLIRLHYVYYEESNNRIDKVITSL
;
A
#
# COMPACT_ATOMS: atom_id res chain seq x y z
N MET A 1 22.16 -5.20 -29.04
CA MET A 1 21.63 -4.28 -28.02
C MET A 1 22.32 -4.57 -26.71
N SER A 2 22.80 -3.54 -26.02
CA SER A 2 23.37 -3.71 -24.69
C SER A 2 22.29 -4.15 -23.69
N PRO A 3 22.64 -4.82 -22.57
CA PRO A 3 21.68 -5.16 -21.53
C PRO A 3 20.85 -3.97 -21.02
N ASN A 4 21.47 -2.77 -20.97
CA ASN A 4 20.81 -1.54 -20.54
C ASN A 4 19.81 -1.02 -21.59
N GLU A 5 20.13 -1.08 -22.87
CA GLU A 5 19.19 -0.72 -23.95
C GLU A 5 17.95 -1.62 -23.93
N ASN A 6 18.14 -2.92 -23.68
CA ASN A 6 17.01 -3.85 -23.61
C ASN A 6 16.10 -3.55 -22.40
N LEU A 7 16.67 -3.28 -21.22
CA LEU A 7 15.89 -2.88 -20.05
C LEU A 7 15.12 -1.57 -20.29
N LEU A 8 15.78 -0.57 -20.89
CA LEU A 8 15.15 0.71 -21.22
C LEU A 8 13.93 0.50 -22.13
N ASN A 9 14.06 -0.33 -23.17
CA ASN A 9 12.95 -0.66 -24.08
C ASN A 9 11.83 -1.41 -23.36
N GLU A 10 12.15 -2.35 -22.48
CA GLU A 10 11.16 -3.09 -21.68
C GLU A 10 10.34 -2.17 -20.76
N PHE A 11 10.97 -1.19 -20.10
CA PHE A 11 10.26 -0.23 -19.25
C PHE A 11 9.47 0.80 -20.05
N ASN A 12 10.01 1.30 -21.18
CA ASN A 12 9.26 2.16 -22.10
C ASN A 12 8.01 1.47 -22.64
N ALA A 13 8.09 0.17 -22.96
CA ALA A 13 6.94 -0.61 -23.40
C ALA A 13 5.83 -0.64 -22.32
N VAL A 14 6.20 -0.85 -21.05
CA VAL A 14 5.26 -0.82 -19.91
C VAL A 14 4.57 0.55 -19.77
N ILE A 15 5.34 1.64 -19.90
CA ILE A 15 4.80 3.01 -19.85
C ILE A 15 3.79 3.22 -20.98
N ASN A 16 4.19 2.93 -22.21
CA ASN A 16 3.37 3.12 -23.41
C ASN A 16 2.08 2.27 -23.35
N GLU A 17 2.18 1.00 -22.99
CA GLU A 17 1.03 0.11 -22.83
C GLU A 17 0.07 0.64 -21.76
N THR A 18 0.60 1.11 -20.63
CA THR A 18 -0.22 1.70 -19.55
C THR A 18 -0.92 2.98 -20.02
N GLN A 19 -0.23 3.87 -20.73
CA GLN A 19 -0.84 5.08 -21.29
C GLN A 19 -1.95 4.75 -22.28
N GLN A 20 -1.70 3.83 -23.22
CA GLN A 20 -2.69 3.39 -24.21
C GLN A 20 -3.94 2.79 -23.54
N LEU A 21 -3.77 1.99 -22.49
CA LEU A 21 -4.88 1.43 -21.73
C LEU A 21 -5.71 2.53 -21.05
N LEU A 22 -5.06 3.55 -20.49
CA LEU A 22 -5.72 4.68 -19.83
C LEU A 22 -6.42 5.61 -20.83
N ASP A 23 -5.85 5.81 -22.02
CA ASP A 23 -6.44 6.63 -23.10
C ASP A 23 -7.65 5.93 -23.72
N SER A 24 -7.57 4.61 -23.87
CA SER A 24 -8.67 3.79 -24.40
C SER A 24 -9.83 3.60 -23.42
N ASN A 25 -9.65 3.95 -22.13
CA ASN A 25 -10.64 3.71 -21.07
C ASN A 25 -10.78 4.93 -20.16
N THR A 26 -11.28 6.05 -20.68
CA THR A 26 -11.30 7.34 -19.96
C THR A 26 -12.22 7.40 -18.73
N GLU A 27 -13.02 6.37 -18.44
CA GLU A 27 -13.93 6.34 -17.27
C GLU A 27 -13.21 6.58 -15.95
N TRP A 28 -11.95 6.13 -15.82
CA TRP A 28 -11.18 6.30 -14.60
C TRP A 28 -11.07 7.77 -14.19
N ILE A 29 -11.07 8.72 -15.14
CA ILE A 29 -10.94 10.14 -14.83
C ILE A 29 -12.10 10.58 -13.94
N ALA A 30 -13.34 10.34 -14.37
CA ALA A 30 -14.54 10.70 -13.63
C ALA A 30 -14.67 9.88 -12.33
N ARG A 31 -14.30 8.60 -12.36
CA ARG A 31 -14.37 7.74 -11.17
C ARG A 31 -13.41 8.18 -10.08
N TYR A 32 -12.16 8.51 -10.42
CA TYR A 32 -11.17 8.96 -9.44
C TYR A 32 -11.41 10.40 -8.99
N ASP A 33 -12.03 11.27 -9.81
CA ASP A 33 -12.52 12.57 -9.35
C ASP A 33 -13.62 12.42 -8.29
N SER A 34 -14.62 11.57 -8.57
CA SER A 34 -15.67 11.25 -7.60
C SER A 34 -15.11 10.63 -6.31
N TYR A 35 -14.11 9.76 -6.41
CA TYR A 35 -13.43 9.23 -5.22
C TYR A 35 -12.76 10.35 -4.41
N ALA A 36 -12.06 11.28 -5.08
CA ALA A 36 -11.36 12.36 -4.40
C ALA A 36 -12.31 13.30 -3.67
N ASP A 37 -13.42 13.70 -4.31
CA ASP A 37 -14.44 14.56 -3.69
C ASP A 37 -15.04 13.93 -2.45
N VAL A 38 -15.42 12.66 -2.56
CA VAL A 38 -15.98 11.92 -1.43
C VAL A 38 -14.93 11.79 -0.32
N MET A 39 -13.68 11.41 -0.65
CA MET A 39 -12.63 11.29 0.35
C MET A 39 -12.38 12.61 1.09
N ILE A 40 -12.22 13.72 0.37
CA ILE A 40 -12.00 15.05 0.95
C ILE A 40 -13.14 15.44 1.88
N SER A 41 -14.39 15.25 1.46
CA SER A 41 -15.58 15.57 2.29
C SER A 41 -15.65 14.76 3.60
N LYS A 42 -14.91 13.65 3.71
CA LYS A 42 -14.94 12.73 4.85
C LYS A 42 -13.66 12.76 5.69
N LEU A 43 -12.62 13.51 5.31
CA LEU A 43 -11.35 13.55 6.04
C LEU A 43 -11.54 13.96 7.50
N GLU A 44 -12.30 15.04 7.76
CA GLU A 44 -12.53 15.50 9.15
C GLU A 44 -13.26 14.45 10.00
N LEU A 45 -14.28 13.81 9.44
CA LEU A 45 -15.03 12.73 10.07
C LEU A 45 -14.10 11.55 10.43
N ILE A 46 -13.26 11.13 9.48
CA ILE A 46 -12.32 10.01 9.68
C ILE A 46 -11.29 10.38 10.75
N ASN A 47 -10.73 11.59 10.71
CA ASN A 47 -9.77 12.07 11.72
C ASN A 47 -10.37 12.07 13.13
N LYS A 48 -11.60 12.60 13.27
CA LYS A 48 -12.31 12.64 14.55
C LYS A 48 -12.55 11.23 15.10
N ILE A 49 -13.11 10.33 14.28
CA ILE A 49 -13.37 8.94 14.68
C ILE A 49 -12.06 8.21 15.00
N ARG A 50 -11.03 8.36 14.16
CA ARG A 50 -9.74 7.70 14.37
C ARG A 50 -9.07 8.14 15.67
N GLY A 51 -9.26 9.39 16.08
CA GLY A 51 -8.76 9.92 17.35
C GLY A 51 -9.45 9.38 18.60
N GLN A 52 -10.62 8.74 18.46
CA GLN A 52 -11.42 8.25 19.61
C GLN A 52 -11.07 6.83 20.05
N PHE A 53 -10.27 6.08 19.28
CA PHE A 53 -9.83 4.74 19.66
C PHE A 53 -8.33 4.52 19.49
N ARG A 54 -7.80 3.64 20.36
CA ARG A 54 -6.42 3.19 20.29
C ARG A 54 -6.26 2.10 19.22
N GLU A 55 -5.11 2.11 18.54
CA GLU A 55 -4.62 0.93 17.82
C GLU A 55 -3.72 0.13 18.78
N TRP A 56 -4.04 -1.16 18.99
CA TRP A 56 -3.27 -2.04 19.87
C TRP A 56 -2.34 -2.92 19.05
N SER A 57 -1.03 -2.74 19.20
CA SER A 57 -0.04 -3.67 18.64
C SER A 57 -0.27 -5.10 19.16
N PRO A 58 -0.16 -6.14 18.32
CA PRO A 58 0.33 -6.13 16.92
C PRO A 58 -0.76 -5.89 15.86
N LEU A 59 -2.00 -5.59 16.24
CA LEU A 59 -3.08 -5.31 15.30
C LEU A 59 -2.91 -3.92 14.66
N LYS A 60 -3.25 -3.84 13.38
CA LYS A 60 -3.12 -2.64 12.54
C LYS A 60 -4.45 -2.27 11.90
N ILE A 61 -4.73 -0.97 11.84
CA ILE A 61 -6.00 -0.45 11.31
C ILE A 61 -5.81 0.02 9.86
N TYR A 62 -6.66 -0.48 8.98
CA TYR A 62 -6.68 -0.17 7.56
C TYR A 62 -8.02 0.45 7.15
N ILE A 63 -7.99 1.34 6.17
CA ILE A 63 -9.17 1.92 5.55
C ILE A 63 -9.10 1.76 4.02
N HIS A 64 -10.26 1.55 3.41
CA HIS A 64 -10.42 1.39 1.97
C HIS A 64 -11.39 2.43 1.42
N THR A 65 -11.27 2.75 0.13
CA THR A 65 -12.10 3.75 -0.55
C THR A 65 -13.60 3.48 -0.37
N THR A 66 -14.04 2.23 -0.44
CA THR A 66 -15.45 1.85 -0.20
C THR A 66 -15.93 2.23 1.19
N SER A 67 -15.13 1.99 2.24
CA SER A 67 -15.47 2.37 3.61
C SER A 67 -15.58 3.88 3.78
N ILE A 68 -14.70 4.63 3.10
CA ILE A 68 -14.74 6.10 3.11
C ILE A 68 -16.01 6.59 2.42
N LYS A 69 -16.36 6.01 1.27
CA LYS A 69 -17.58 6.38 0.53
C LYS A 69 -18.86 6.17 1.32
N GLN A 70 -18.91 5.12 2.14
CA GLN A 70 -20.06 4.79 2.96
C GLN A 70 -20.10 5.54 4.30
N ALA A 71 -19.10 6.38 4.60
CA ALA A 71 -19.00 7.06 5.87
C ALA A 71 -20.06 8.17 6.00
N VAL A 72 -20.90 8.07 7.04
CA VAL A 72 -21.90 9.09 7.39
C VAL A 72 -21.74 9.51 8.85
N SER A 73 -22.21 8.68 9.78
CA SER A 73 -22.03 8.85 11.24
C SER A 73 -21.07 7.82 11.84
N SER A 74 -20.58 6.91 11.01
CA SER A 74 -19.59 5.90 11.34
C SER A 74 -18.64 5.65 10.15
N VAL A 75 -17.49 5.06 10.46
CA VAL A 75 -16.48 4.63 9.48
C VAL A 75 -16.09 3.19 9.79
N THR A 76 -16.06 2.35 8.77
CA THR A 76 -15.63 0.97 8.88
C THR A 76 -14.14 0.84 8.58
N PHE A 77 -13.42 0.18 9.49
CA PHE A 77 -12.01 -0.14 9.35
C PHE A 77 -11.79 -1.64 9.37
N ASP A 78 -10.78 -2.09 8.64
CA ASP A 78 -10.27 -3.45 8.75
C ASP A 78 -9.22 -3.50 9.87
N VAL A 79 -9.37 -4.47 10.77
CA VAL A 79 -8.37 -4.80 11.79
C VAL A 79 -7.54 -5.95 11.26
N ARG A 80 -6.24 -5.71 11.07
CA ARG A 80 -5.33 -6.68 10.49
C ARG A 80 -4.28 -7.18 11.48
N TYR A 81 -4.01 -8.49 11.46
CA TYR A 81 -2.84 -9.10 12.09
C TYR A 81 -1.93 -9.66 11.01
N LEU A 82 -0.66 -9.23 11.00
CA LEU A 82 0.32 -9.63 9.98
C LEU A 82 -0.23 -9.42 8.53
N GLY A 83 -0.97 -8.33 8.30
CA GLY A 83 -1.55 -8.00 7.00
C GLY A 83 -2.83 -8.75 6.62
N GLN A 84 -3.33 -9.66 7.45
CA GLN A 84 -4.59 -10.39 7.19
C GLN A 84 -5.72 -9.77 7.98
N ASN A 85 -6.90 -9.63 7.36
CA ASN A 85 -8.10 -9.18 8.05
C ASN A 85 -8.53 -10.21 9.10
N VAL A 86 -8.60 -9.78 10.36
CA VAL A 86 -9.02 -10.63 11.50
C VAL A 86 -10.28 -10.12 12.18
N ALA A 87 -10.63 -8.85 12.00
CA ALA A 87 -11.87 -8.28 12.47
C ALA A 87 -12.23 -7.02 11.68
N ARG A 88 -13.47 -6.58 11.85
CA ARG A 88 -13.97 -5.29 11.39
C ARG A 88 -14.25 -4.41 12.60
N LEU A 89 -13.71 -3.20 12.58
CA LEU A 89 -13.96 -2.17 13.57
C LEU A 89 -14.83 -1.08 12.95
N THR A 90 -16.02 -0.86 13.50
CA THR A 90 -16.89 0.25 13.12
C THR A 90 -16.72 1.36 14.15
N GLY A 91 -16.09 2.46 13.75
CA GLY A 91 -15.95 3.64 14.58
C GLY A 91 -17.14 4.58 14.42
N HIS A 92 -17.82 4.95 15.52
CA HIS A 92 -18.96 5.86 15.52
C HIS A 92 -18.58 7.23 16.10
N LEU A 93 -19.19 8.30 15.61
CA LEU A 93 -18.97 9.68 16.09
C LEU A 93 -19.26 9.86 17.59
N ASN A 94 -20.20 9.08 18.13
CA ASN A 94 -20.58 9.10 19.54
C ASN A 94 -19.56 8.40 20.47
N GLY A 95 -18.45 7.88 19.93
CA GLY A 95 -17.40 7.18 20.69
C GLY A 95 -17.70 5.71 21.00
N ILE A 96 -18.88 5.19 20.68
CA ILE A 96 -19.25 3.79 20.92
C ILE A 96 -18.80 2.95 19.72
N HIS A 97 -17.54 2.51 19.74
CA HIS A 97 -16.95 1.73 18.65
C HIS A 97 -17.28 0.24 18.77
N LYS A 98 -17.57 -0.43 17.65
CA LYS A 98 -17.99 -1.83 17.62
C LYS A 98 -16.99 -2.71 16.89
N LEU A 99 -16.69 -3.88 17.45
CA LEU A 99 -15.82 -4.90 16.86
C LEU A 99 -16.61 -6.14 16.46
N SER A 100 -16.34 -6.69 15.28
CA SER A 100 -16.94 -7.93 14.80
C SER A 100 -15.92 -8.81 14.08
N THR A 101 -15.95 -10.11 14.33
CA THR A 101 -15.15 -11.11 13.61
C THR A 101 -15.99 -11.93 12.64
N SER A 102 -17.30 -11.68 12.50
CA SER A 102 -18.24 -12.61 11.83
C SER A 102 -17.85 -13.01 10.40
N ASN A 103 -17.16 -12.15 9.65
CA ASN A 103 -16.70 -12.46 8.28
C ASN A 103 -15.30 -13.12 8.23
N PHE A 104 -14.69 -13.34 9.38
CA PHE A 104 -13.31 -13.76 9.56
C PHE A 104 -13.18 -14.93 10.52
N ASP A 105 -14.27 -15.44 11.13
CA ASP A 105 -14.22 -16.51 12.12
C ASP A 105 -13.50 -17.76 11.57
N GLU A 106 -13.83 -18.18 10.35
CA GLU A 106 -13.22 -19.34 9.70
C GLU A 106 -11.75 -19.11 9.35
N THR A 107 -11.41 -17.94 8.80
CA THR A 107 -10.03 -17.61 8.44
C THR A 107 -9.16 -17.40 9.69
N ASN A 108 -9.74 -16.84 10.75
CA ASN A 108 -9.09 -16.66 12.05
C ASN A 108 -8.75 -18.00 12.69
N LEU A 109 -9.69 -18.95 12.66
CA LEU A 109 -9.45 -20.30 13.14
C LEU A 109 -8.42 -21.03 12.28
N ARG A 110 -8.57 -20.98 10.95
CA ARG A 110 -7.68 -21.67 10.01
C ARG A 110 -6.24 -21.14 10.02
N ASP A 111 -6.05 -19.83 10.05
CA ASP A 111 -4.71 -19.23 9.86
C ASP A 111 -3.99 -18.98 11.19
N PHE A 112 -4.76 -18.82 12.28
CA PHE A 112 -4.26 -18.38 13.58
C PHE A 112 -4.80 -19.17 14.78
N GLU A 113 -5.59 -20.24 14.60
CA GLU A 113 -6.21 -21.01 15.71
C GLU A 113 -6.99 -20.13 16.69
N CYS A 114 -7.58 -19.02 16.22
CA CYS A 114 -8.34 -18.13 17.09
C CYS A 114 -9.80 -18.60 17.14
N PRO A 115 -10.28 -19.14 18.28
CA PRO A 115 -11.67 -19.58 18.41
C PRO A 115 -12.61 -18.43 18.79
N ILE A 116 -12.09 -17.22 19.02
CA ILE A 116 -12.85 -16.09 19.56
C ILE A 116 -13.73 -15.51 18.46
N LYS A 117 -15.05 -15.58 18.68
CA LYS A 117 -16.07 -15.02 17.78
C LYS A 117 -16.76 -13.85 18.46
N LEU A 118 -16.76 -12.70 17.80
CA LEU A 118 -17.35 -11.46 18.30
C LEU A 118 -18.38 -10.94 17.31
N LYS A 119 -19.54 -10.50 17.83
CA LYS A 119 -20.64 -9.95 17.04
C LYS A 119 -21.02 -8.56 17.55
N ASN A 120 -20.42 -7.53 16.94
CA ASN A 120 -20.68 -6.12 17.25
C ASN A 120 -20.55 -5.77 18.75
N VAL A 121 -19.53 -6.33 19.42
CA VAL A 121 -19.22 -6.02 20.82
C VAL A 121 -18.54 -4.66 20.92
N ASP A 122 -18.60 -4.01 22.08
CA ASP A 122 -17.87 -2.76 22.29
C ASP A 122 -16.35 -2.97 22.17
N TRP A 123 -15.68 -2.05 21.49
CA TRP A 123 -14.23 -2.14 21.27
C TRP A 123 -13.46 -2.13 22.59
N THR A 124 -14.00 -1.54 23.65
CA THR A 124 -13.40 -1.52 24.99
C THR A 124 -13.89 -2.65 25.90
N SER A 125 -14.73 -3.57 25.41
CA SER A 125 -15.30 -4.63 26.23
C SER A 125 -14.25 -5.66 26.71
N PRO A 126 -14.56 -6.42 27.77
CA PRO A 126 -13.73 -7.56 28.18
C PRO A 126 -13.49 -8.58 27.06
N GLU A 127 -14.50 -8.91 26.27
CA GLU A 127 -14.40 -9.88 25.16
C GLU A 127 -13.48 -9.36 24.04
N ALA A 128 -13.61 -8.08 23.67
CA ALA A 128 -12.70 -7.45 22.73
C ALA A 128 -11.26 -7.39 23.28
N THR A 129 -11.11 -7.25 24.59
CA THR A 129 -9.80 -7.32 25.26
C THR A 129 -9.18 -8.70 25.15
N THR A 130 -9.96 -9.77 25.37
CA THR A 130 -9.51 -11.15 25.18
C THR A 130 -9.08 -11.40 23.73
N PHE A 131 -9.84 -10.90 22.75
CA PHE A 131 -9.46 -10.97 21.34
C PHE A 131 -8.13 -10.28 21.04
N ARG A 132 -7.92 -9.05 21.53
CA ARG A 132 -6.65 -8.33 21.35
C ARG A 132 -5.49 -9.07 22.03
N LYS A 133 -5.72 -9.59 23.23
CA LYS A 133 -4.71 -10.33 24.01
C LYS A 133 -4.28 -11.61 23.29
N PHE A 134 -5.22 -12.33 22.68
CA PHE A 134 -4.93 -13.51 21.87
C PHE A 134 -3.85 -13.23 20.81
N TYR A 135 -4.03 -12.18 20.00
CA TYR A 135 -3.04 -11.82 18.97
C TYR A 135 -1.75 -11.23 19.54
N LYS A 136 -1.82 -10.56 20.69
CA LYS A 136 -0.64 -10.00 21.36
C LYS A 136 0.29 -11.08 21.90
N ASP A 137 -0.28 -12.13 22.48
CA ASP A 137 0.47 -13.14 23.21
C ASP A 137 0.88 -14.34 22.31
N ARG A 138 0.48 -14.34 21.03
CA ARG A 138 0.87 -15.38 20.06
C ARG A 138 2.39 -15.34 19.79
N GLN A 139 3.05 -16.47 20.04
CA GLN A 139 4.46 -16.69 19.70
C GLN A 139 4.66 -17.10 18.24
N ALA A 140 3.79 -17.97 17.71
CA ALA A 140 3.85 -18.41 16.32
C ALA A 140 3.14 -17.42 15.38
N LEU A 141 3.85 -16.98 14.33
CA LEU A 141 3.32 -16.01 13.35
C LEU A 141 2.03 -16.53 12.69
N ARG A 142 2.01 -17.79 12.21
CA ARG A 142 0.87 -18.48 11.58
C ARG A 142 0.99 -20.00 11.65
N ILE A 143 -0.10 -20.72 11.37
CA ILE A 143 -0.05 -22.14 11.01
C ILE A 143 0.63 -22.27 9.64
N LYS A 144 1.64 -23.14 9.53
CA LYS A 144 2.26 -23.49 8.23
C LYS A 144 1.32 -24.41 7.46
N ALA A 145 0.57 -23.86 6.51
CA ALA A 145 -0.12 -24.62 5.48
C ALA A 145 0.54 -24.31 4.11
N ASP A 146 0.66 -25.32 3.24
CA ASP A 146 1.40 -25.24 1.97
C ASP A 146 0.84 -24.21 0.95
N SER A 147 -0.37 -23.69 1.15
CA SER A 147 -1.05 -22.75 0.24
C SER A 147 -0.82 -21.26 0.53
N ASN A 148 0.13 -20.91 1.41
CA ASN A 148 0.20 -19.58 2.05
C ASN A 148 1.06 -18.48 1.37
N LYS A 149 1.51 -18.63 0.11
CA LYS A 149 2.41 -17.63 -0.52
C LYS A 149 1.87 -16.19 -0.51
N ARG A 150 0.60 -15.97 -0.88
CA ARG A 150 -0.04 -14.64 -0.82
C ARG A 150 -0.13 -14.07 0.60
N ASN A 151 -0.22 -14.95 1.59
CA ASN A 151 -0.29 -14.53 2.98
C ASN A 151 1.04 -13.95 3.45
N GLU A 152 2.15 -14.39 2.85
CA GLU A 152 3.49 -13.90 3.15
C GLU A 152 3.72 -12.48 2.61
N GLU A 153 3.30 -12.18 1.39
CA GLU A 153 3.37 -10.82 0.84
C GLU A 153 2.58 -9.82 1.68
N HIS A 154 1.35 -10.17 2.11
CA HIS A 154 0.58 -9.31 3.03
C HIS A 154 1.29 -9.12 4.38
N ARG A 155 1.98 -10.15 4.90
CA ARG A 155 2.75 -10.04 6.14
C ARG A 155 3.88 -9.04 5.97
N LEU A 156 4.63 -9.17 4.88
CA LEU A 156 5.74 -8.29 4.53
C LEU A 156 5.25 -6.85 4.27
N GLU A 157 4.11 -6.67 3.61
CA GLU A 157 3.50 -5.34 3.39
C GLU A 157 3.20 -4.68 4.75
N SER A 158 2.54 -5.40 5.65
CA SER A 158 2.26 -4.90 7.00
C SER A 158 3.52 -4.62 7.82
N LEU A 159 4.56 -5.44 7.66
CA LEU A 159 5.85 -5.27 8.31
C LEU A 159 6.55 -4.00 7.81
N TRP A 160 6.64 -3.83 6.50
CA TRP A 160 7.19 -2.63 5.87
C TRP A 160 6.42 -1.37 6.24
N LEU A 161 5.09 -1.38 6.16
CA LEU A 161 4.28 -0.24 6.61
C LEU A 161 4.49 0.08 8.09
N THR A 162 4.81 -0.92 8.93
CA THR A 162 5.17 -0.69 10.34
C THR A 162 6.52 -0.02 10.46
N GLU A 163 7.51 -0.51 9.73
CA GLU A 163 8.86 0.05 9.68
C GLU A 163 8.86 1.51 9.20
N LEU A 164 8.22 1.78 8.06
CA LEU A 164 8.12 3.11 7.48
C LEU A 164 7.29 4.08 8.34
N SER A 165 6.46 3.57 9.25
CA SER A 165 5.68 4.39 10.20
C SER A 165 6.43 4.75 11.48
N LYS A 166 7.62 4.19 11.74
CA LYS A 166 8.43 4.57 12.92
C LYS A 166 8.75 6.07 12.88
N LYS A 167 9.06 6.66 14.04
CA LYS A 167 9.55 8.05 14.11
C LYS A 167 11.07 8.11 14.02
N GLU A 168 11.74 7.16 14.66
CA GLU A 168 13.19 7.08 14.84
C GLU A 168 13.67 5.66 14.55
N ASN A 169 14.99 5.48 14.38
CA ASN A 169 15.64 4.18 14.17
C ASN A 169 14.99 3.36 13.03
N LYS A 170 14.65 4.05 11.94
CA LYS A 170 14.19 3.42 10.70
C LYS A 170 15.37 2.79 9.98
N VAL A 171 15.19 1.57 9.48
CA VAL A 171 16.16 0.97 8.55
C VAL A 171 16.12 1.62 7.16
N LEU A 172 14.99 2.26 6.80
CA LEU A 172 14.85 3.08 5.59
C LEU A 172 14.46 4.51 5.98
N PRO A 173 15.44 5.41 6.19
CA PRO A 173 15.18 6.78 6.63
C PRO A 173 14.50 7.60 5.52
N TYR A 174 13.91 8.73 5.89
CA TYR A 174 13.23 9.69 4.99
C TYR A 174 12.03 9.15 4.19
N VAL A 175 11.67 7.87 4.32
CA VAL A 175 10.48 7.27 3.72
C VAL A 175 9.36 7.19 4.75
N LYS A 176 8.15 7.63 4.38
CA LYS A 176 6.93 7.57 5.20
C LYS A 176 5.75 7.10 4.34
N PRO A 177 4.89 6.19 4.82
CA PRO A 177 3.75 5.75 4.05
C PRO A 177 2.76 6.90 3.82
N VAL A 178 2.03 6.84 2.71
CA VAL A 178 0.81 7.63 2.50
C VAL A 178 -0.28 7.05 3.39
N LEU A 179 -0.89 7.90 4.21
CA LEU A 179 -1.94 7.52 5.17
C LEU A 179 -3.12 8.45 5.00
N ILE A 180 -4.33 7.94 5.19
CA ILE A 180 -5.54 8.76 5.27
C ILE A 180 -5.83 8.99 6.75
N GLU A 181 -5.65 10.23 7.21
CA GLU A 181 -5.90 10.61 8.61
C GLU A 181 -5.25 9.68 9.63
N LYS A 182 -3.97 9.36 9.41
CA LYS A 182 -3.13 8.44 10.23
C LYS A 182 -3.55 6.97 10.16
N VAL A 183 -4.36 6.57 9.17
CA VAL A 183 -4.77 5.19 8.91
C VAL A 183 -4.12 4.66 7.65
N ARG A 184 -3.70 3.39 7.67
CA ARG A 184 -3.12 2.73 6.48
C ARG A 184 -4.15 2.66 5.37
N PHE A 185 -3.72 2.99 4.17
CA PHE A 185 -4.58 3.07 2.99
C PHE A 185 -3.96 2.30 1.84
N SER A 186 -4.69 1.33 1.31
CA SER A 186 -4.31 0.63 0.09
C SER A 186 -4.87 1.41 -1.10
N MET A 187 -4.01 2.07 -1.85
CA MET A 187 -4.39 2.87 -3.02
C MET A 187 -4.81 1.94 -4.17
N PRO A 188 -6.11 1.89 -4.55
CA PRO A 188 -6.53 1.10 -5.70
C PRO A 188 -6.07 1.76 -7.01
N THR A 189 -5.87 0.94 -8.04
CA THR A 189 -5.53 1.37 -9.41
C THR A 189 -6.52 0.76 -10.40
N PRO A 190 -6.82 1.41 -11.54
CA PRO A 190 -7.62 0.78 -12.59
C PRO A 190 -6.81 -0.25 -13.39
N ILE A 191 -5.49 -0.24 -13.23
CA ILE A 191 -4.53 -1.13 -13.88
C ILE A 191 -4.28 -2.36 -13.01
N SER A 192 -4.18 -3.53 -13.61
CA SER A 192 -3.69 -4.75 -12.98
C SER A 192 -2.40 -5.17 -13.68
N ALA A 193 -1.31 -5.23 -12.91
CA ALA A 193 0.03 -5.56 -13.41
C ALA A 193 0.60 -6.84 -12.77
N SER A 194 -0.17 -7.53 -11.92
CA SER A 194 0.29 -8.72 -11.18
C SER A 194 0.65 -9.92 -12.06
N ASN A 195 0.17 -9.95 -13.30
CA ASN A 195 0.69 -10.88 -14.31
C ASN A 195 1.91 -10.24 -14.97
N HIS A 196 3.10 -10.68 -14.59
CA HIS A 196 4.40 -10.21 -15.11
C HIS A 196 4.54 -10.26 -16.65
N LYS A 197 3.59 -10.89 -17.36
CA LYS A 197 3.55 -10.96 -18.82
C LYS A 197 2.60 -9.97 -19.49
N ARG A 198 1.63 -9.39 -18.77
CA ARG A 198 0.58 -8.54 -19.36
C ARG A 198 0.04 -7.51 -18.38
N ILE A 199 -0.02 -6.27 -18.82
CA ILE A 199 -0.73 -5.19 -18.13
C ILE A 199 -2.17 -5.18 -18.67
N LYS A 200 -3.14 -4.95 -17.80
CA LYS A 200 -4.54 -4.84 -18.23
C LYS A 200 -5.27 -3.72 -17.53
N TYR A 201 -6.20 -3.10 -18.25
CA TYR A 201 -7.26 -2.29 -17.63
C TYR A 201 -8.26 -3.23 -16.94
N SER A 202 -8.63 -2.93 -15.71
CA SER A 202 -9.52 -3.77 -14.87
C SER A 202 -10.55 -2.95 -14.10
N GLY A 203 -10.69 -1.66 -14.39
CA GLY A 203 -11.76 -0.83 -13.85
C GLY A 203 -11.77 -0.80 -12.33
N ILE A 204 -12.88 -1.24 -11.73
CA ILE A 204 -13.06 -1.32 -10.27
C ILE A 204 -12.29 -2.47 -9.61
N SER A 205 -11.88 -3.48 -10.40
CA SER A 205 -11.21 -4.70 -9.96
C SER A 205 -9.73 -4.71 -10.32
N GLY A 206 -9.13 -3.53 -10.49
CA GLY A 206 -7.70 -3.41 -10.76
C GLY A 206 -6.85 -3.72 -9.52
N GLY A 207 -5.54 -3.51 -9.69
CA GLY A 207 -4.55 -3.74 -8.65
C GLY A 207 -4.64 -2.74 -7.50
N GLY A 208 -3.77 -2.93 -6.52
CA GLY A 208 -3.44 -1.93 -5.51
C GLY A 208 -1.94 -1.74 -5.47
N ILE A 209 -1.50 -0.56 -5.07
CA ILE A 209 -0.08 -0.32 -4.80
C ILE A 209 0.25 -0.94 -3.44
N ASP A 210 1.19 -1.88 -3.40
CA ASP A 210 1.57 -2.58 -2.15
C ASP A 210 2.10 -1.59 -1.11
N LEU A 211 3.12 -0.81 -1.48
CA LEU A 211 3.73 0.19 -0.60
C LEU A 211 3.74 1.56 -1.29
N PHE A 212 2.82 2.41 -0.86
CA PHE A 212 2.73 3.78 -1.35
C PHE A 212 3.26 4.76 -0.31
N ALA A 213 4.31 5.52 -0.66
CA ALA A 213 5.04 6.32 0.29
C ALA A 213 5.41 7.71 -0.25
N ARG A 214 5.83 8.57 0.68
CA ARG A 214 6.55 9.81 0.44
C ARG A 214 7.99 9.61 0.88
N THR A 215 8.94 10.01 0.03
CA THR A 215 10.37 9.92 0.29
C THR A 215 11.05 11.27 0.15
N GLY A 216 12.07 11.54 0.95
CA GLY A 216 12.90 12.74 0.86
C GLY A 216 12.97 13.55 2.16
N THR A 217 13.80 14.59 2.16
CA THR A 217 14.17 15.36 3.36
C THR A 217 13.12 16.39 3.81
N GLY A 218 12.07 16.60 3.01
CA GLY A 218 10.95 17.48 3.34
C GLY A 218 10.67 18.55 2.28
N GLY A 219 9.49 19.17 2.37
CA GLY A 219 9.08 20.27 1.48
C GLY A 219 9.11 19.88 0.00
N ARG A 220 9.76 20.71 -0.83
CA ARG A 220 9.89 20.49 -2.28
C ARG A 220 10.76 19.27 -2.65
N ASN A 221 11.55 18.77 -1.71
CA ASN A 221 12.39 17.59 -1.88
C ASN A 221 11.67 16.28 -1.56
N THR A 222 10.38 16.33 -1.20
CA THR A 222 9.57 15.13 -0.99
C THR A 222 8.93 14.68 -2.31
N LYS A 223 9.17 13.42 -2.67
CA LYS A 223 8.59 12.77 -3.86
C LYS A 223 7.64 11.64 -3.45
N LEU A 224 6.71 11.30 -4.32
CA LEU A 224 5.95 10.06 -4.19
C LEU A 224 6.80 8.88 -4.64
N CYS A 225 6.73 7.79 -3.88
CA CYS A 225 7.43 6.55 -4.15
C CYS A 225 6.41 5.41 -4.19
N ILE A 226 6.31 4.77 -5.35
CA ILE A 226 5.44 3.66 -5.65
C ILE A 226 6.31 2.42 -5.61
N MET A 227 6.07 1.50 -4.69
CA MET A 227 6.90 0.32 -4.55
C MET A 227 6.07 -0.96 -4.65
N GLU A 228 6.56 -1.89 -5.48
CA GLU A 228 6.03 -3.23 -5.64
C GLU A 228 6.80 -4.18 -4.72
N LEU A 229 6.09 -4.90 -3.86
CA LEU A 229 6.68 -5.82 -2.90
C LEU A 229 6.53 -7.25 -3.41
N LYS A 230 7.62 -8.03 -3.38
CA LYS A 230 7.56 -9.48 -3.59
C LYS A 230 8.07 -10.24 -2.38
N GLY A 231 7.43 -11.39 -2.14
CA GLY A 231 7.78 -12.27 -1.03
C GLY A 231 9.09 -13.03 -1.23
N GLU A 232 9.52 -13.20 -2.47
CA GLU A 232 10.74 -13.92 -2.83
C GLU A 232 11.57 -13.11 -3.83
N ASN A 233 12.87 -13.39 -3.92
CA ASN A 233 13.78 -12.81 -4.93
C ASN A 233 14.53 -13.93 -5.63
N THR A 234 13.96 -14.41 -6.73
CA THR A 234 14.43 -15.60 -7.44
C THR A 234 14.48 -15.35 -8.94
N ARG A 235 15.09 -16.25 -9.70
CA ARG A 235 15.11 -16.16 -11.18
C ARG A 235 13.70 -16.22 -11.82
N LYS A 236 12.71 -16.79 -11.13
CA LYS A 236 11.31 -16.88 -11.60
C LYS A 236 10.50 -15.63 -11.25
N GLU A 237 10.93 -14.89 -10.25
CA GLU A 237 10.34 -13.62 -9.81
C GLU A 237 11.48 -12.62 -9.62
N PRO A 238 12.09 -12.14 -10.73
CA PRO A 238 13.25 -11.27 -10.67
C PRO A 238 12.87 -9.82 -10.35
N PRO A 239 13.79 -9.01 -9.80
CA PRO A 239 13.52 -7.61 -9.44
C PRO A 239 12.97 -6.75 -10.57
N LYS A 240 13.45 -6.96 -11.80
CA LYS A 240 12.94 -6.24 -12.97
C LYS A 240 11.42 -6.39 -13.15
N ASP A 241 10.85 -7.56 -12.85
CA ASP A 241 9.43 -7.82 -13.05
C ASP A 241 8.60 -7.08 -11.99
N ALA A 242 9.10 -6.97 -10.76
CA ALA A 242 8.49 -6.13 -9.73
C ALA A 242 8.57 -4.63 -10.09
N VAL A 243 9.73 -4.15 -10.57
CA VAL A 243 9.88 -2.76 -11.00
C VAL A 243 8.96 -2.41 -12.16
N LYS A 244 8.72 -3.32 -13.12
CA LYS A 244 7.72 -3.10 -14.20
C LYS A 244 6.31 -2.85 -13.64
N GLN A 245 5.90 -3.57 -12.61
CA GLN A 245 4.60 -3.33 -11.96
C GLN A 245 4.57 -1.96 -11.28
N ALA A 246 5.64 -1.61 -10.55
CA ALA A 246 5.79 -0.29 -9.94
C ALA A 246 5.76 0.84 -10.99
N VAL A 247 6.37 0.65 -12.16
CA VAL A 247 6.35 1.60 -13.28
C VAL A 247 4.94 1.75 -13.88
N ALA A 248 4.20 0.67 -14.06
CA ALA A 248 2.81 0.73 -14.52
C ALA A 248 1.94 1.55 -13.54
N TYR A 249 2.08 1.29 -12.24
CA TYR A 249 1.36 2.05 -11.21
C TYR A 249 1.83 3.51 -11.11
N ALA A 250 3.13 3.78 -11.20
CA ALA A 250 3.67 5.14 -11.24
C ALA A 250 3.17 5.92 -12.46
N THR A 251 3.07 5.28 -13.63
CA THR A 251 2.49 5.86 -14.85
C THR A 251 1.02 6.24 -14.62
N PHE A 252 0.23 5.37 -13.98
CA PHE A 252 -1.13 5.71 -13.58
C PHE A 252 -1.17 6.90 -12.59
N ILE A 253 -0.33 6.92 -11.55
CA ILE A 253 -0.28 8.02 -10.60
C ILE A 253 0.10 9.34 -11.28
N LYS A 254 1.05 9.33 -12.23
CA LYS A 254 1.38 10.50 -13.07
C LYS A 254 0.14 11.01 -13.80
N ARG A 255 -0.57 10.14 -14.50
CA ARG A 255 -1.81 10.49 -15.23
C ARG A 255 -2.90 11.01 -14.30
N LEU A 256 -3.04 10.43 -13.11
CA LEU A 256 -3.99 10.87 -12.09
C LEU A 256 -3.66 12.29 -11.60
N LEU A 257 -2.41 12.56 -11.27
CA LEU A 257 -1.95 13.87 -10.79
C LEU A 257 -2.00 14.95 -11.88
N ARG A 258 -1.92 14.57 -13.15
CA ARG A 258 -2.11 15.49 -14.29
C ARG A 258 -3.57 15.59 -14.76
N SER A 259 -4.50 14.88 -14.13
CA SER A 259 -5.94 15.00 -14.42
C SER A 259 -6.56 16.22 -13.74
N THR A 260 -7.81 16.53 -14.07
CA THR A 260 -8.61 17.60 -13.44
C THR A 260 -8.72 17.43 -11.90
N SER A 261 -8.71 16.19 -11.41
CA SER A 261 -8.76 15.86 -9.99
C SER A 261 -7.38 15.76 -9.33
N GLY A 262 -6.30 16.01 -10.08
CA GLY A 262 -4.93 15.78 -9.62
C GLY A 262 -4.58 16.53 -8.35
N HIS A 263 -4.97 17.80 -8.23
CA HIS A 263 -4.74 18.61 -7.04
C HIS A 263 -5.44 18.04 -5.79
N LYS A 264 -6.63 17.45 -5.96
CA LYS A 264 -7.37 16.78 -4.87
C LYS A 264 -6.58 15.57 -4.37
N TRP A 265 -6.11 14.73 -5.29
CA TRP A 265 -5.30 13.54 -4.97
C TRP A 265 -3.95 13.90 -4.36
N TRP A 266 -3.29 14.94 -4.86
CA TRP A 266 -2.04 15.45 -4.28
C TRP A 266 -2.20 15.83 -2.80
N ARG A 267 -3.31 16.49 -2.46
CA ARG A 267 -3.68 16.80 -1.08
C ARG A 267 -4.00 15.55 -0.26
N ILE A 268 -4.76 14.61 -0.82
CA ILE A 268 -5.06 13.32 -0.19
C ILE A 268 -3.78 12.54 0.14
N PHE A 269 -2.76 12.62 -0.73
CA PHE A 269 -1.46 11.99 -0.51
C PHE A 269 -0.58 12.74 0.50
N GLY A 270 -1.08 13.85 1.06
CA GLY A 270 -0.48 14.58 2.16
C GLY A 270 0.42 15.75 1.75
N PHE A 271 0.30 16.23 0.51
CA PHE A 271 1.01 17.41 0.04
C PHE A 271 0.11 18.65 0.10
N ASN A 272 0.63 19.74 0.66
CA ASN A 272 -0.10 21.00 0.79
C ASN A 272 0.33 22.06 -0.25
N SER A 273 1.39 21.78 -1.01
CA SER A 273 1.83 22.65 -2.10
C SER A 273 1.09 22.32 -3.39
N GLU A 274 1.25 23.16 -4.40
CA GLU A 274 0.88 22.78 -5.76
C GLU A 274 1.70 21.57 -6.24
N ILE A 275 1.13 20.88 -7.24
CA ILE A 275 1.84 19.83 -7.98
C ILE A 275 2.97 20.53 -8.75
N PRO A 276 4.23 20.08 -8.63
CA PRO A 276 5.32 20.68 -9.37
C PRO A 276 5.06 20.72 -10.88
N GLU A 277 5.53 21.77 -11.56
CA GLU A 277 5.48 21.85 -13.02
C GLU A 277 6.13 20.61 -13.65
N ARG A 278 7.33 20.24 -13.16
CA ARG A 278 7.99 18.97 -13.45
C ARG A 278 7.80 18.00 -12.28
N LEU A 279 6.88 17.05 -12.40
CA LEU A 279 6.63 16.03 -11.39
C LEU A 279 7.70 14.94 -11.52
N VAL A 280 8.23 14.51 -10.37
CA VAL A 280 9.16 13.38 -10.29
C VAL A 280 8.56 12.33 -9.37
N LEU A 281 8.35 11.12 -9.90
CA LEU A 281 7.86 9.95 -9.18
C LEU A 281 8.96 8.91 -9.10
N TYR A 282 9.05 8.20 -7.97
CA TYR A 282 9.93 7.06 -7.83
C TYR A 282 9.15 5.76 -7.97
N ALA A 283 9.70 4.81 -8.73
CA ALA A 283 9.20 3.45 -8.83
C ALA A 283 10.27 2.49 -8.32
N ALA A 284 9.93 1.58 -7.41
CA ALA A 284 10.90 0.65 -6.84
C ALA A 284 10.36 -0.76 -6.64
N CYS A 285 11.26 -1.75 -6.65
CA CYS A 285 10.98 -3.05 -6.08
C CYS A 285 11.38 -3.07 -4.59
N VAL A 286 10.61 -3.79 -3.79
CA VAL A 286 10.96 -4.15 -2.41
C VAL A 286 11.00 -5.66 -2.30
N MET A 287 12.19 -6.24 -2.10
CA MET A 287 12.37 -7.69 -2.17
C MET A 287 13.43 -8.19 -1.19
N PRO A 288 13.34 -9.43 -0.68
CA PRO A 288 14.41 -10.01 0.12
C PRO A 288 15.75 -9.97 -0.63
N SER A 289 16.84 -9.70 0.09
CA SER A 289 18.18 -9.72 -0.49
C SER A 289 18.58 -11.14 -0.86
N SER A 290 19.08 -11.33 -2.08
CA SER A 290 19.54 -12.64 -2.55
C SER A 290 20.64 -12.49 -3.61
N ALA A 291 21.19 -13.60 -4.08
CA ALA A 291 22.11 -13.62 -5.23
C ALA A 291 21.45 -13.16 -6.54
N CYS A 292 20.13 -12.97 -6.58
CA CYS A 292 19.38 -12.47 -7.73
C CYS A 292 19.15 -10.95 -7.69
N ASN A 293 19.72 -10.21 -6.71
CA ASN A 293 19.65 -8.76 -6.68
C ASN A 293 20.12 -8.16 -8.03
N ASP A 294 19.31 -7.28 -8.58
CA ASP A 294 19.58 -6.57 -9.82
C ASP A 294 19.72 -5.06 -9.53
N TYR A 295 20.83 -4.49 -9.95
CA TYR A 295 21.18 -3.09 -9.74
C TYR A 295 21.20 -2.29 -11.04
N LEU A 296 20.95 -2.94 -12.19
CA LEU A 296 21.14 -2.35 -13.52
C LEU A 296 20.20 -1.18 -13.79
N PHE A 297 18.98 -1.23 -13.25
CA PHE A 297 17.97 -0.18 -13.45
C PHE A 297 18.12 1.00 -12.48
N LYS A 298 19.12 1.00 -11.59
CA LYS A 298 19.34 2.08 -10.62
C LYS A 298 19.43 3.42 -11.34
N ASP A 299 18.66 4.39 -10.86
CA ASP A 299 18.63 5.78 -11.34
C ASP A 299 18.28 5.93 -12.84
N MET A 300 17.77 4.88 -13.50
CA MET A 300 17.18 5.03 -14.82
C MET A 300 16.00 5.99 -14.73
N GLU A 301 15.91 6.91 -15.69
CA GLU A 301 14.88 7.94 -15.76
C GLU A 301 14.09 7.82 -17.07
N PHE A 302 12.79 8.01 -16.97
CA PHE A 302 11.86 7.99 -18.08
C PHE A 302 11.10 9.31 -18.10
N ASP A 303 11.32 10.11 -19.15
CA ASP A 303 10.58 11.35 -19.38
C ASP A 303 9.26 11.05 -20.08
N ILE A 304 8.17 11.53 -19.50
CA ILE A 304 6.80 11.30 -19.94
C ILE A 304 6.07 12.64 -19.93
N ASP A 305 6.08 13.32 -21.07
CA ASP A 305 5.48 14.65 -21.26
C ASP A 305 6.07 15.70 -20.29
N GLY A 306 7.39 15.67 -20.06
CA GLY A 306 8.10 16.59 -19.17
C GLY A 306 8.16 16.16 -17.70
N ASP A 307 7.38 15.15 -17.30
CA ASP A 307 7.47 14.51 -15.98
C ASP A 307 8.46 13.35 -15.98
N LEU A 308 8.99 12.98 -14.81
CA LEU A 308 9.95 11.89 -14.66
C LEU A 308 9.44 10.75 -13.80
N ILE A 309 9.68 9.52 -14.26
CA ILE A 309 9.71 8.33 -13.40
C ILE A 309 11.17 7.91 -13.25
N ARG A 310 11.67 7.85 -12.00
CA ARG A 310 13.01 7.36 -11.67
C ARG A 310 12.94 6.00 -10.97
N LEU A 311 13.79 5.07 -11.39
CA LEU A 311 13.79 3.70 -10.88
C LEU A 311 14.75 3.50 -9.71
N HIS A 312 14.30 2.77 -8.70
CA HIS A 312 15.06 2.44 -7.51
C HIS A 312 14.87 0.97 -7.08
N TYR A 313 15.73 0.49 -6.19
CA TYR A 313 15.56 -0.80 -5.53
C TYR A 313 15.59 -0.65 -4.01
N VAL A 314 14.95 -1.61 -3.34
CA VAL A 314 15.03 -1.82 -1.90
C VAL A 314 15.18 -3.32 -1.67
N TYR A 315 16.39 -3.76 -1.36
CA TYR A 315 16.67 -5.14 -0.93
C TYR A 315 16.80 -5.21 0.58
N TYR A 316 16.30 -6.26 1.21
CA TYR A 316 16.31 -6.33 2.68
C TYR A 316 16.62 -7.70 3.26
N GLU A 317 17.15 -7.69 4.48
CA GLU A 317 17.26 -8.86 5.35
C GLU A 317 16.19 -8.76 6.44
N GLU A 318 15.53 -9.88 6.71
CA GLU A 318 14.52 -9.99 7.77
C GLU A 318 14.87 -11.15 8.71
N SER A 319 14.79 -10.89 10.01
CA SER A 319 14.78 -11.95 11.03
C SER A 319 13.69 -11.67 12.06
N ASN A 320 13.07 -12.74 12.59
CA ASN A 320 12.09 -12.66 13.67
C ASN A 320 10.97 -11.62 13.43
N ASN A 321 10.44 -11.53 12.20
CA ASN A 321 9.40 -10.57 11.83
C ASN A 321 9.81 -9.10 12.02
N ARG A 322 11.08 -8.81 11.73
CA ARG A 322 11.67 -7.47 11.76
C ARG A 322 12.61 -7.30 10.57
N ILE A 323 12.53 -6.15 9.90
CA ILE A 323 13.51 -5.77 8.89
C ILE A 323 14.80 -5.33 9.61
N ASP A 324 15.91 -5.99 9.34
CA ASP A 324 17.18 -5.74 10.05
C ASP A 324 18.14 -4.88 9.23
N LYS A 325 18.22 -5.13 7.92
CA LYS A 325 19.10 -4.39 7.01
C LYS A 325 18.40 -4.09 5.71
N VAL A 326 18.79 -2.97 5.11
CA VAL A 326 18.28 -2.51 3.81
C VAL A 326 19.44 -2.04 2.95
N ILE A 327 19.48 -2.51 1.70
CA ILE A 327 20.35 -2.01 0.63
C ILE A 327 19.42 -1.33 -0.38
N THR A 328 19.62 -0.04 -0.62
CA THR A 328 18.69 0.76 -1.43
C THR A 328 19.40 1.82 -2.25
N SER A 329 18.74 2.25 -3.33
CA SER A 329 19.10 3.45 -4.08
C SER A 329 18.19 4.65 -3.81
N LEU A 330 17.26 4.58 -2.85
CA LEU A 330 16.31 5.66 -2.51
C LEU A 330 16.94 6.82 -1.75
#